data_AF-A0A9D2IM66-F1
#
_entry.id   AF-A0A9D2IM66-F1
#
_cell.length_a   1.000
_cell.length_b   1.000
_cell.length_c   1.000
_cell.angle_alpha   90.00
_cell.angle_beta   90.00
_cell.angle_gamma   90.00
#
_symmetry.space_group_name_H-M   'P 1'
#
loop_
_entity.id
_entity.type
_entity.pdbx_description
1 polymer ?
#
loop_
_entity_poly.entity_id
_entity_poly.type
_entity_poly.pdbx_seq_one_letter_code
_entity_poly.pdbx_strand_id
1 'polypeptide(L)'
;MYSREIYDYENDMVDIDRLLDAGEDFGGYDAVCLWHQYPRLGIDERSQWDFFEDFPGGLNGIKEITKKCHERGTRVMLPYKPWDAPSSMSPNETAVCLAYIIENTGVDGFFLDTMFNIPNNFRTQADKVKKAVFFAPSFHQKAEEL
;
A
#
# COMPACT_ATOMS: atom_id res chain seq x y z
N MET A 1 14.87 -5.46 6.65
CA MET A 1 15.09 -4.47 7.73
C MET A 1 14.05 -3.37 7.54
N TYR A 2 13.30 -3.03 8.58
CA TYR A 2 12.21 -2.05 8.56
C TYR A 2 12.57 -0.77 9.34
N SER A 3 11.83 0.33 9.13
CA SER A 3 12.05 1.59 9.88
C SER A 3 11.82 1.38 11.39
N ARG A 4 12.70 1.94 12.23
CA ARG A 4 12.53 1.95 13.70
C ARG A 4 11.39 2.86 14.17
N GLU A 5 10.85 3.69 13.28
CA GLU A 5 9.70 4.54 13.56
C GLU A 5 8.46 3.72 13.91
N ILE A 6 8.30 2.55 13.29
CA ILE A 6 7.14 1.67 13.51
C ILE A 6 7.52 0.22 13.78
N TYR A 7 8.74 -0.23 13.50
CA TYR A 7 9.11 -1.63 13.75
C TYR A 7 9.69 -1.81 15.15
N ASP A 8 9.04 -2.67 15.94
CA ASP A 8 9.54 -3.17 17.20
C ASP A 8 10.42 -4.40 16.95
N TYR A 9 11.73 -4.21 17.07
CA TYR A 9 12.72 -5.26 16.88
C TYR A 9 12.84 -6.22 18.07
N GLU A 10 12.32 -5.86 19.24
CA GLU A 10 12.33 -6.75 20.42
C GLU A 10 11.20 -7.77 20.32
N ASN A 11 10.03 -7.34 19.82
CA ASN A 11 8.83 -8.17 19.71
C ASN A 11 8.54 -8.66 18.28
N ASP A 12 9.37 -8.29 17.31
CA ASP A 12 9.27 -8.65 15.88
C ASP A 12 7.90 -8.29 15.26
N MET A 13 7.42 -7.08 15.56
CA MET A 13 6.09 -6.62 15.16
C MET A 13 6.07 -5.16 14.74
N VAL A 14 5.03 -4.78 14.00
CA VAL A 14 4.79 -3.39 13.61
C VAL A 14 3.91 -2.71 14.66
N ASP A 15 4.48 -1.71 15.32
CA ASP A 15 3.87 -0.78 16.25
C ASP A 15 3.47 0.51 15.50
N ILE A 16 2.34 0.45 14.78
CA ILE A 16 1.80 1.61 14.07
C ILE A 16 1.30 2.70 15.02
N ASP A 17 0.91 2.35 16.24
CA ASP A 17 0.40 3.30 17.23
C ASP A 17 1.44 4.36 17.55
N ARG A 18 2.73 3.97 17.62
CA ARG A 18 3.85 4.90 17.80
C ARG A 18 3.91 6.00 16.74
N LEU A 19 3.68 5.66 15.47
CA LEU A 19 3.64 6.65 14.40
C LEU A 19 2.44 7.56 14.58
N LEU A 20 1.25 6.97 14.80
CA LEU A 20 0.02 7.75 14.94
C LEU A 20 0.06 8.70 16.15
N ASP A 21 0.60 8.25 17.29
CA ASP A 21 0.83 9.06 18.49
C ASP A 21 1.76 10.24 18.20
N ALA A 22 2.87 10.01 17.48
CA ALA A 22 3.77 11.08 17.08
C ALA A 22 3.11 12.10 16.13
N GLY A 23 2.08 11.68 15.39
CA GLY A 23 1.30 12.55 14.51
C GLY A 23 0.47 13.60 15.25
N GLU A 24 0.04 13.30 16.47
CA GLU A 24 -0.83 14.18 17.25
C GLU A 24 -0.19 15.55 17.53
N ASP A 25 1.15 15.62 17.56
CA ASP A 25 1.92 16.86 17.72
C ASP A 25 1.64 17.89 16.61
N PHE A 26 1.12 17.46 15.46
CA PHE A 26 0.76 18.31 14.32
C PHE A 26 -0.66 18.08 13.79
N GLY A 27 -1.53 17.46 14.60
CA GLY A 27 -2.95 17.27 14.27
C GLY A 27 -3.30 15.94 13.61
N GLY A 28 -2.37 14.97 13.62
CA GLY A 28 -2.60 13.62 13.13
C GLY A 28 -2.33 13.43 11.64
N TYR A 29 -2.71 12.26 11.13
CA TYR A 29 -2.54 11.88 9.72
C TYR A 29 -3.88 11.60 9.04
N ASP A 30 -4.14 12.24 7.91
CA ASP A 30 -5.26 11.87 7.03
C ASP A 30 -5.02 10.53 6.33
N ALA A 31 -3.76 10.25 5.99
CA ALA A 31 -3.34 9.03 5.35
C ALA A 31 -1.87 8.69 5.61
N VAL A 32 -1.55 7.40 5.62
CA VAL A 32 -0.18 6.87 5.66
C VAL A 32 0.07 5.94 4.47
N CYS A 33 1.29 5.95 3.94
CA CYS A 33 1.72 5.01 2.90
C CYS A 33 2.77 4.04 3.48
N LEU A 34 2.44 2.76 3.57
CA LEU A 34 3.32 1.73 4.13
C LEU A 34 4.27 1.19 3.05
N TRP A 35 5.39 1.88 2.85
CA TRP A 35 6.40 1.54 1.86
C TRP A 35 7.39 0.46 2.35
N HIS A 36 6.92 -0.77 2.46
CA HIS A 36 7.60 -1.87 3.16
C HIS A 36 8.60 -2.71 2.33
N GLN A 37 8.65 -2.52 1.00
CA GLN A 37 9.47 -3.35 0.10
C GLN A 37 10.94 -2.92 0.05
N TYR A 38 11.25 -1.62 0.23
CA TYR A 38 12.63 -1.14 0.22
C TYR A 38 13.32 -1.28 1.58
N PRO A 39 14.64 -1.51 1.61
CA PRO A 39 15.57 -1.65 0.47
C PRO A 39 15.72 -3.10 -0.06
N ARG A 40 14.75 -3.99 0.19
CA ARG A 40 14.88 -5.44 -0.13
C ARG A 40 14.50 -5.80 -1.56
N LEU A 41 13.56 -5.08 -2.16
CA LEU A 41 13.10 -5.35 -3.52
C LEU A 41 14.25 -5.25 -4.53
N GLY A 42 14.40 -6.28 -5.36
CA GLY A 42 15.47 -6.39 -6.37
C GLY A 42 16.78 -7.03 -5.87
N ILE A 43 16.85 -7.46 -4.60
CA ILE A 43 18.02 -8.19 -4.05
C ILE A 43 17.97 -9.69 -4.34
N ASP A 44 16.76 -10.25 -4.49
CA ASP A 44 16.51 -11.65 -4.80
C ASP A 44 15.29 -11.78 -5.74
N GLU A 45 14.87 -13.01 -6.03
CA GLU A 45 13.82 -13.32 -7.01
C GLU A 45 12.39 -12.93 -6.55
N ARG A 46 12.22 -12.41 -5.33
CA ARG A 46 10.89 -12.00 -4.85
C ARG A 46 10.44 -10.72 -5.53
N SER A 47 9.21 -10.76 -6.02
CA SER A 47 8.48 -9.61 -6.54
C SER A 47 7.80 -8.82 -5.42
N GLN A 48 7.28 -7.64 -5.76
CA GLN A 48 6.45 -6.80 -4.88
C GLN A 48 5.28 -7.55 -4.26
N TRP A 49 4.78 -8.60 -4.94
CA TRP A 49 3.66 -9.42 -4.48
C TRP A 49 4.08 -10.32 -3.32
N ASP A 50 5.25 -10.95 -3.43
CA ASP A 50 5.81 -11.80 -2.39
C ASP A 50 6.08 -11.01 -1.11
N PHE A 51 6.42 -9.72 -1.24
CA PHE A 51 6.68 -8.84 -0.10
C PHE A 51 5.45 -8.52 0.76
N PHE A 52 4.23 -8.71 0.25
CA PHE A 52 3.03 -8.58 1.08
C PHE A 52 2.86 -9.79 2.03
N GLU A 53 3.24 -10.98 1.59
CA GLU A 53 3.23 -12.19 2.43
C GLU A 53 4.45 -12.24 3.35
N ASP A 54 5.61 -11.75 2.89
CA ASP A 54 6.84 -11.58 3.68
C ASP A 54 6.80 -10.37 4.64
N PHE A 55 5.68 -9.63 4.67
CA PHE A 55 5.49 -8.58 5.65
C PHE A 55 5.38 -9.20 7.07
N PRO A 56 5.75 -8.50 8.16
CA PRO A 56 5.61 -9.04 9.50
C PRO A 56 4.12 -9.31 9.80
N GLY A 57 3.76 -10.58 9.97
CA GLY A 57 2.37 -11.05 10.06
C GLY A 57 1.63 -11.19 8.71
N GLY A 58 2.33 -11.03 7.59
CA GLY A 58 1.80 -11.10 6.22
C GLY A 58 0.63 -10.13 5.99
N LEU A 59 -0.34 -10.55 5.17
CA LEU A 59 -1.56 -9.78 4.92
C LEU A 59 -2.36 -9.49 6.21
N ASN A 60 -2.36 -10.40 7.19
CA ASN A 60 -3.02 -10.18 8.48
C ASN A 60 -2.33 -9.07 9.28
N GLY A 61 -1.00 -8.97 9.22
CA GLY A 61 -0.26 -7.86 9.83
C GLY A 61 -0.66 -6.52 9.22
N ILE A 62 -0.74 -6.44 7.89
CA ILE A 62 -1.22 -5.23 7.19
C ILE A 62 -2.67 -4.92 7.57
N LYS A 63 -3.50 -5.95 7.73
CA LYS A 63 -4.90 -5.80 8.15
C LYS A 63 -5.03 -5.19 9.54
N GLU A 64 -4.27 -5.68 10.51
CA GLU A 64 -4.29 -5.12 11.87
C GLU A 64 -3.76 -3.69 11.90
N ILE A 65 -2.72 -3.37 11.13
CA ILE A 65 -2.25 -1.99 10.96
C ILE A 65 -3.36 -1.11 10.40
N THR A 66 -4.01 -1.55 9.33
CA THR A 66 -5.09 -0.82 8.68
C THR A 66 -6.23 -0.54 9.64
N LYS A 67 -6.64 -1.54 10.42
CA LYS A 67 -7.67 -1.41 11.44
C LYS A 67 -7.31 -0.34 12.48
N LYS A 68 -6.09 -0.37 13.02
CA LYS A 68 -5.61 0.63 13.99
C LYS A 68 -5.57 2.05 13.40
N CYS A 69 -5.16 2.21 12.15
CA CYS A 69 -5.24 3.50 11.46
C CYS A 69 -6.70 3.98 11.32
N HIS A 70 -7.62 3.10 10.91
CA HIS A 70 -9.04 3.45 10.78
C HIS A 70 -9.69 3.85 12.11
N GLU A 71 -9.31 3.22 13.22
CA GLU A 71 -9.75 3.59 14.57
C GLU A 71 -9.38 5.03 14.95
N ARG A 72 -8.35 5.59 14.30
CA ARG A 72 -7.90 6.99 14.46
C ARG A 72 -8.26 7.90 13.28
N GLY A 73 -9.09 7.42 12.36
CA GLY A 73 -9.52 8.20 11.19
C GLY A 73 -8.46 8.34 10.09
N THR A 74 -7.33 7.63 10.19
CA THR A 74 -6.24 7.65 9.20
C THR A 74 -6.44 6.59 8.13
N ARG A 75 -6.32 6.96 6.85
CA ARG A 75 -6.37 6.01 5.72
C ARG A 75 -5.02 5.36 5.46
N VAL A 76 -5.00 4.16 4.88
CA VAL A 76 -3.77 3.42 4.57
C VAL A 76 -3.63 3.16 3.08
N MET A 77 -2.46 3.45 2.54
CA MET A 77 -2.06 3.07 1.18
C MET A 77 -0.86 2.13 1.18
N LEU A 78 -0.78 1.32 0.13
CA LEU A 78 0.41 0.53 -0.19
C LEU A 78 1.03 1.03 -1.51
N PRO A 79 2.34 0.94 -1.71
CA PRO A 79 2.93 1.26 -3.00
C PRO A 79 2.69 0.14 -4.02
N TYR A 80 2.38 0.51 -5.26
CA TYR A 80 2.43 -0.37 -6.43
C TYR A 80 3.53 0.11 -7.36
N LYS A 81 4.36 -0.83 -7.86
CA LYS A 81 5.51 -0.55 -8.73
C LYS A 81 5.29 -1.20 -10.09
N PRO A 82 4.92 -0.44 -11.13
CA PRO A 82 4.65 -1.03 -12.45
C PRO A 82 5.87 -1.68 -13.08
N TRP A 83 7.07 -1.23 -12.73
CA TRP A 83 8.34 -1.74 -13.25
C TRP A 83 8.79 -3.07 -12.64
N ASP A 84 8.15 -3.50 -11.55
CA ASP A 84 8.43 -4.78 -10.88
C ASP A 84 7.39 -5.87 -11.22
N ALA A 85 6.31 -5.50 -11.92
CA ALA A 85 5.35 -6.49 -12.40
C ALA A 85 6.00 -7.37 -13.49
N PRO A 86 5.82 -8.71 -13.46
CA PRO A 86 6.35 -9.58 -14.51
C PRO A 86 5.84 -9.15 -15.89
N SER A 87 6.70 -9.19 -16.91
CA SER A 87 6.33 -8.78 -18.28
C SER A 87 5.20 -9.64 -18.89
N SER A 88 4.98 -10.84 -18.36
CA SER A 88 3.87 -11.73 -18.73
C SER A 88 2.54 -11.36 -18.09
N MET A 89 2.53 -10.53 -17.04
CA MET A 89 1.34 -10.16 -16.31
C MET A 89 0.59 -9.07 -17.08
N SER A 90 -0.65 -9.35 -17.48
CA SER A 90 -1.52 -8.38 -18.11
C SER A 90 -1.98 -7.31 -17.11
N PRO A 91 -2.35 -6.10 -17.58
CA PRO A 91 -2.93 -5.08 -16.70
C PRO A 91 -4.12 -5.58 -15.89
N ASN A 92 -4.95 -6.46 -16.45
CA ASN A 92 -6.11 -7.01 -15.75
C ASN A 92 -5.72 -7.96 -14.61
N GLU A 93 -4.70 -8.80 -14.81
CA GLU A 93 -4.16 -9.62 -13.73
C GLU A 93 -3.61 -8.74 -12.60
N THR A 94 -2.85 -7.69 -12.94
CA THR A 94 -2.38 -6.71 -11.94
C THR A 94 -3.55 -6.12 -11.15
N ALA A 95 -4.60 -5.67 -11.84
CA ALA A 95 -5.78 -5.09 -11.19
C ALA A 95 -6.48 -6.07 -10.24
N VAL A 96 -6.53 -7.36 -10.61
CA VAL A 96 -7.07 -8.43 -9.76
C VAL A 96 -6.19 -8.63 -8.52
N CYS A 97 -4.87 -8.64 -8.65
CA CYS A 97 -3.96 -8.73 -7.51
C CYS A 97 -4.09 -7.53 -6.56
N LEU A 98 -4.20 -6.31 -7.08
CA LEU A 98 -4.43 -5.12 -6.24
C LEU A 98 -5.75 -5.21 -5.48
N ALA A 99 -6.83 -5.65 -6.15
CA ALA A 99 -8.12 -5.87 -5.51
C ALA A 99 -8.06 -6.96 -4.43
N TYR A 100 -7.34 -8.06 -4.68
CA TYR A 100 -7.11 -9.11 -3.69
C TYR A 100 -6.42 -8.57 -2.42
N ILE A 101 -5.38 -7.74 -2.58
CA ILE A 101 -4.70 -7.12 -1.42
C ILE A 101 -5.67 -6.20 -0.66
N ILE A 102 -6.46 -5.37 -1.36
CA ILE A 102 -7.48 -4.51 -0.72
C ILE A 102 -8.48 -5.34 0.08
N GLU A 103 -8.99 -6.43 -0.49
CA GLU A 103 -9.99 -7.29 0.15
C GLU A 103 -9.45 -7.94 1.43
N ASN A 104 -8.20 -8.41 1.39
CA ASN A 104 -7.61 -9.17 2.50
C ASN A 104 -7.03 -8.29 3.61
N THR A 105 -6.60 -7.07 3.28
CA THR A 105 -5.96 -6.16 4.23
C THR A 105 -6.85 -4.99 4.65
N GLY A 106 -7.88 -4.69 3.86
CA GLY A 106 -8.76 -3.55 4.10
C GLY A 106 -8.13 -2.19 3.80
N VAL A 107 -6.94 -2.11 3.20
CA VAL A 107 -6.29 -0.82 2.85
C VAL A 107 -7.19 0.03 1.96
N ASP A 108 -6.94 1.33 1.95
CA ASP A 108 -7.77 2.32 1.26
C ASP A 108 -7.30 2.63 -0.15
N GLY A 109 -6.11 2.19 -0.54
CA GLY A 109 -5.59 2.57 -1.84
C GLY A 109 -4.18 2.14 -2.15
N PHE A 110 -3.73 2.57 -3.33
CA PHE A 110 -2.35 2.39 -3.78
C PHE A 110 -1.72 3.70 -4.23
N PHE A 111 -0.48 3.93 -3.79
CA PHE A 111 0.40 4.91 -4.40
C PHE A 111 1.01 4.27 -5.65
N LEU A 112 0.80 4.85 -6.81
CA LEU A 112 1.24 4.30 -8.09
C LEU A 112 2.60 4.89 -8.46
N ASP A 113 3.66 4.17 -8.11
CA ASP A 113 5.04 4.58 -8.33
C ASP A 113 5.32 4.79 -9.82
N THR A 114 5.94 5.91 -10.19
CA THR A 114 6.29 6.30 -11.58
C THR A 114 5.12 6.40 -12.58
N MET A 115 3.86 6.28 -12.14
CA MET A 115 2.70 6.33 -13.03
C MET A 115 2.13 7.75 -13.15
N PHE A 116 1.62 8.07 -14.35
CA PHE A 116 0.88 9.30 -14.65
C PHE A 116 -0.62 9.13 -14.50
N ASN A 117 -1.14 7.99 -14.95
CA ASN A 117 -2.57 7.74 -15.08
C ASN A 117 -2.95 6.45 -14.36
N ILE A 118 -4.21 6.37 -13.92
CA ILE A 118 -4.78 5.17 -13.30
C ILE A 118 -5.42 4.35 -14.43
N PRO A 119 -4.98 3.10 -14.67
CA PRO A 119 -5.64 2.22 -15.63
C PRO A 119 -7.10 1.98 -15.24
N ASN A 120 -8.04 2.06 -16.20
CA ASN A 120 -9.48 1.94 -15.95
C ASN A 120 -9.86 0.66 -15.17
N ASN A 121 -9.20 -0.44 -15.48
CA ASN A 121 -9.42 -1.72 -14.84
C ASN A 121 -9.02 -1.76 -13.36
N PHE A 122 -8.07 -0.92 -12.90
CA PHE A 122 -7.71 -0.83 -11.48
C PHE A 122 -8.92 -0.34 -10.67
N ARG A 123 -9.57 0.74 -11.14
CA ARG A 123 -10.83 1.25 -10.57
C ARG A 123 -11.92 0.18 -10.60
N THR A 124 -12.15 -0.45 -11.76
CA THR A 124 -13.21 -1.44 -11.93
C THR A 124 -13.03 -2.65 -11.02
N GLN A 125 -11.81 -3.16 -10.81
CA GLN A 125 -11.57 -4.29 -9.91
C GLN A 125 -11.65 -3.87 -8.44
N ALA A 126 -11.08 -2.71 -8.08
CA ALA A 126 -11.16 -2.19 -6.71
C ALA A 126 -12.62 -1.98 -6.25
N ASP A 127 -13.49 -1.46 -7.12
CA ASP A 127 -14.91 -1.25 -6.82
C ASP A 127 -15.70 -2.52 -6.50
N LYS A 128 -15.21 -3.70 -6.92
CA LYS A 128 -15.84 -4.98 -6.59
C LYS A 128 -15.60 -5.38 -5.14
N VAL A 129 -14.49 -4.96 -4.55
CA VAL A 129 -14.06 -5.39 -3.21
C VAL A 129 -14.27 -4.31 -2.15
N LYS A 130 -14.12 -3.03 -2.52
CA LYS A 130 -14.27 -1.91 -1.58
C LYS A 130 -14.63 -0.62 -2.30
N LYS A 131 -15.65 0.08 -1.80
CA LYS A 131 -16.01 1.42 -2.30
C LYS A 131 -14.99 2.46 -1.84
N ALA A 132 -14.84 3.53 -2.63
CA ALA A 132 -13.99 4.68 -2.32
C ALA A 132 -12.49 4.37 -2.12
N VAL A 133 -11.99 3.25 -2.69
CA VAL A 133 -10.55 3.03 -2.85
C VAL A 133 -9.93 4.18 -3.62
N PHE A 134 -8.76 4.67 -3.25
CA PHE A 134 -8.08 5.74 -3.97
C PHE A 134 -6.76 5.28 -4.58
N PHE A 135 -6.42 5.88 -5.72
CA PHE A 135 -5.16 5.64 -6.41
C PHE A 135 -4.46 6.98 -6.58
N ALA A 136 -3.22 7.08 -6.09
CA ALA A 136 -2.43 8.30 -6.16
C ALA A 136 -1.26 8.11 -7.13
N PRO A 137 -1.35 8.57 -8.39
CA PRO A 137 -0.21 8.55 -9.31
C PRO A 137 0.92 9.46 -8.84
N SER A 138 2.17 9.05 -9.12
CA SER A 138 3.37 9.80 -8.78
C SER A 138 3.46 11.14 -9.51
N PHE A 139 2.90 11.21 -10.71
CA PHE A 139 2.91 12.40 -11.53
C PHE A 139 1.52 13.01 -11.63
N HIS A 140 1.47 14.34 -11.59
CA HIS A 140 0.26 15.08 -11.89
C HIS A 140 0.02 15.05 -13.41
N GLN A 141 -1.17 14.62 -13.82
CA GLN A 141 -1.61 14.76 -15.20
C GLN A 141 -1.79 16.26 -15.49
N LYS A 142 -1.15 16.78 -16.53
CA LYS A 142 -1.33 18.20 -16.89
C LYS A 142 -2.78 18.42 -17.32
N ALA A 143 -3.38 19.53 -16.87
CA ALA A 143 -4.78 19.88 -17.12
C ALA A 143 -5.17 20.02 -18.61
N GLU A 144 -4.19 19.99 -19.53
CA GLU A 144 -4.37 20.22 -20.97
C GLU A 144 -4.74 18.95 -21.76
N GLU A 145 -4.85 17.78 -21.10
CA GLU A 145 -5.12 16.49 -21.74
C GLU A 145 -6.51 15.89 -21.41
N LEU A 146 -7.46 16.72 -20.93
CA LEU A 146 -8.87 16.39 -20.71
C LEU A 146 -9.77 17.01 -21.79
#